data_AF-A0A2V4D057-F1
#
_entry.id   AF-A0A2V4D057-F1
#
_cell.length_a   1.000
_cell.length_b   1.000
_cell.length_c   1.000
_cell.angle_alpha   90.00
_cell.angle_beta   90.00
_cell.angle_gamma   90.00
#
_symmetry.space_group_name_H-M   'P 1'
#
loop_
_entity.id
_entity.type
_entity.pdbx_description
1 polymer ?
#
loop_
_entity_poly.entity_id
_entity_poly.type
_entity_poly.pdbx_seq_one_letter_code
_entity_poly.pdbx_strand_id
1 'polypeptide(L)'
;MYGKGTVAKPYQLSPSSLGQFIECPSCYLSKELKLFKKPSSPFPQLPNGIDDTLRKAMKALEAAGIMPNEFSAIPELAGFALADRVLVGPTLRLQPADHIVLTGSEFTLTGKLDELFIKNGSGGVPDEYIIADYKTKRSLKHASSPPHEAYVRQMRCYAMILRSLGLLVNDTALLLNYYPSESAIKDEVHPYLEFLVDKVDVSPSACTPVQQNLVLMVKSVLQATASGSPPPKKADCSWCNYRA
;
A
#
# COMPACT_ATOMS: atom_id res chain seq x y z
N MET A 1 -12.16 -11.73 -7.49
CA MET A 1 -10.72 -12.10 -7.51
C MET A 1 -10.36 -12.51 -8.91
N TYR A 2 -9.14 -12.21 -9.34
CA TYR A 2 -8.57 -12.69 -10.60
C TYR A 2 -7.67 -13.89 -10.30
N GLY A 3 -7.63 -14.88 -11.19
CA GLY A 3 -6.79 -16.08 -11.05
C GLY A 3 -7.56 -17.38 -11.30
N LYS A 4 -6.85 -18.50 -11.19
CA LYS A 4 -7.38 -19.87 -11.29
C LYS A 4 -7.10 -20.71 -10.03
N GLY A 5 -6.49 -20.13 -9.00
CA GLY A 5 -6.16 -20.82 -7.76
C GLY A 5 -4.99 -21.81 -7.86
N THR A 6 -4.19 -21.75 -8.92
CA THR A 6 -3.00 -22.62 -9.11
C THR A 6 -1.70 -21.87 -8.82
N VAL A 7 -0.59 -22.56 -8.57
CA VAL A 7 0.76 -21.97 -8.42
C VAL A 7 1.06 -20.90 -9.48
N ALA A 8 0.82 -21.23 -10.76
CA ALA A 8 1.13 -20.36 -11.87
C ALA A 8 0.13 -19.21 -12.05
N LYS A 9 -1.12 -19.39 -11.57
CA LYS A 9 -2.21 -18.41 -11.69
C LYS A 9 -2.99 -18.34 -10.36
N PRO A 10 -2.37 -17.88 -9.26
CA PRO A 10 -3.00 -17.82 -7.96
C PRO A 10 -4.10 -16.76 -7.95
N TYR A 11 -5.04 -16.86 -7.02
CA TYR A 11 -6.01 -15.79 -6.79
C TYR A 11 -5.32 -14.57 -6.20
N GLN A 12 -5.54 -13.41 -6.82
CA GLN A 12 -4.85 -12.18 -6.45
C GLN A 12 -5.60 -11.43 -5.34
N LEU A 13 -4.86 -11.15 -4.26
CA LEU A 13 -5.23 -10.25 -3.17
C LEU A 13 -4.44 -8.94 -3.31
N SER A 14 -4.98 -7.84 -2.78
CA SER A 14 -4.29 -6.55 -2.73
C SER A 14 -4.53 -5.83 -1.40
N PRO A 15 -3.69 -4.84 -1.02
CA PRO A 15 -3.91 -4.04 0.18
C PRO A 15 -5.30 -3.37 0.19
N SER A 16 -5.77 -2.93 -0.98
CA SER A 16 -7.08 -2.31 -1.15
C SER A 16 -8.21 -3.31 -0.99
N SER A 17 -8.10 -4.54 -1.55
CA SER A 17 -9.12 -5.57 -1.35
C SER A 17 -9.21 -6.01 0.11
N LEU A 18 -8.07 -6.13 0.79
CA LEU A 18 -8.02 -6.42 2.21
C LEU A 18 -8.68 -5.31 3.03
N GLY A 19 -8.46 -4.04 2.66
CA GLY A 19 -9.12 -2.90 3.27
C GLY A 19 -10.65 -2.96 3.14
N GLN A 20 -11.16 -3.27 1.94
CA GLN A 20 -12.60 -3.43 1.71
C GLN A 20 -13.19 -4.57 2.54
N PHE A 21 -12.46 -5.68 2.67
CA PHE A 21 -12.85 -6.80 3.52
C PHE A 21 -12.92 -6.40 5.00
N ILE A 22 -11.88 -5.74 5.53
CA ILE A 22 -11.84 -5.29 6.94
C ILE A 22 -12.96 -4.27 7.22
N GLU A 23 -13.21 -3.33 6.30
CA GLU A 23 -14.28 -2.33 6.45
C GLU A 23 -15.64 -3.01 6.63
N CYS A 24 -15.98 -3.96 5.74
CA CYS A 24 -17.20 -4.75 5.84
C CYS A 24 -17.09 -6.06 5.02
N PRO A 25 -16.91 -7.22 5.69
CA PRO A 25 -16.82 -8.52 5.01
C PRO A 25 -18.05 -8.83 4.15
N SER A 26 -19.25 -8.51 4.65
CA SER A 26 -20.51 -8.74 3.93
C SER A 26 -20.58 -7.97 2.61
N CYS A 27 -20.19 -6.69 2.62
CA CYS A 27 -20.15 -5.86 1.41
C CYS A 27 -19.08 -6.34 0.43
N TYR A 28 -17.87 -6.64 0.94
CA TYR A 28 -16.78 -7.14 0.11
C TYR A 28 -17.19 -8.45 -0.59
N LEU A 29 -17.70 -9.43 0.18
CA LEU A 29 -18.07 -10.74 -0.35
C LEU A 29 -19.30 -10.69 -1.25
N SER A 30 -20.26 -9.80 -0.99
CA SER A 30 -21.39 -9.58 -1.91
C SER A 30 -20.92 -9.13 -3.30
N LYS A 31 -19.88 -8.29 -3.36
CA LYS A 31 -19.25 -7.84 -4.61
C LYS A 31 -18.53 -8.99 -5.30
N GLU A 32 -17.76 -9.79 -4.56
CA GLU A 32 -17.04 -10.93 -5.11
C GLU A 32 -18.00 -12.00 -5.66
N LEU A 33 -19.12 -12.24 -4.99
CA LEU A 33 -20.19 -13.14 -5.43
C LEU A 33 -21.09 -12.55 -6.53
N LYS A 34 -20.83 -11.31 -6.98
CA LYS A 34 -21.64 -10.59 -7.98
C LYS A 34 -23.12 -10.42 -7.60
N LEU A 35 -23.44 -10.50 -6.31
CA LEU A 35 -24.80 -10.29 -5.79
C LEU A 35 -25.14 -8.80 -5.76
N PHE A 36 -24.17 -7.97 -5.42
CA PHE A 36 -24.33 -6.53 -5.31
C PHE A 36 -22.96 -5.84 -5.23
N LYS A 37 -22.84 -4.60 -5.74
CA LYS A 37 -21.63 -3.78 -5.65
C LYS A 37 -21.97 -2.37 -5.14
N LYS A 38 -21.25 -1.89 -4.12
CA LYS A 38 -21.36 -0.49 -3.64
C LYS A 38 -21.12 0.48 -4.81
N PRO A 39 -21.89 1.57 -4.93
CA PRO A 39 -21.56 2.66 -5.85
C PRO A 39 -20.13 3.13 -5.62
N SER A 40 -19.41 3.43 -6.70
CA SER A 40 -18.08 4.02 -6.61
C SER A 40 -18.19 5.51 -6.28
N SER A 41 -17.36 5.99 -5.35
CA SER A 41 -17.16 7.43 -5.16
C SER A 41 -16.48 8.05 -6.39
N PRO A 42 -16.68 9.35 -6.66
CA PRO A 42 -15.92 10.06 -7.67
C PRO A 42 -14.42 9.88 -7.44
N PHE A 43 -13.70 9.62 -8.53
CA PHE A 43 -12.25 9.45 -8.47
C PHE A 43 -11.58 10.80 -8.22
N PRO A 44 -10.66 10.92 -7.25
CA PRO A 44 -10.07 12.21 -6.90
C PRO A 44 -9.03 12.64 -7.94
N GLN A 45 -9.46 13.31 -9.01
CA GLN A 45 -8.63 13.64 -10.18
C GLN A 45 -7.35 14.43 -9.82
N LEU A 46 -7.45 15.43 -8.95
CA LEU A 46 -6.32 16.30 -8.59
C LEU A 46 -5.21 15.57 -7.80
N PRO A 47 -5.50 14.88 -6.66
CA PRO A 47 -4.51 14.06 -5.98
C PRO A 47 -3.76 13.09 -6.90
N ASN A 48 -4.48 12.37 -7.76
CA ASN A 48 -3.84 11.45 -8.70
C ASN A 48 -2.93 12.17 -9.71
N GLY A 49 -3.34 13.35 -10.20
CA GLY A 49 -2.48 14.16 -11.08
C GLY A 49 -1.20 14.65 -10.39
N ILE A 50 -1.28 14.99 -9.10
CA ILE A 50 -0.11 15.33 -8.28
C ILE A 50 0.79 14.10 -8.13
N ASP A 51 0.25 12.95 -7.72
CA ASP A 51 1.01 11.71 -7.54
C ASP A 51 1.73 11.29 -8.83
N ASP A 52 1.05 11.35 -9.98
CA ASP A 52 1.66 11.03 -11.28
C ASP A 52 2.76 12.03 -11.68
N THR A 53 2.61 13.30 -11.32
CA THR A 53 3.63 14.33 -11.58
C THR A 53 4.85 14.13 -10.69
N LEU A 54 4.64 13.88 -9.39
CA LEU A 54 5.70 13.55 -8.44
C LEU A 54 6.47 12.31 -8.91
N ARG A 55 5.78 11.24 -9.29
CA ARG A 55 6.42 10.02 -9.81
C ARG A 55 7.30 10.29 -11.04
N LYS A 56 6.89 11.17 -11.95
CA LYS A 56 7.70 11.54 -13.13
C LYS A 56 8.93 12.36 -12.75
N ALA A 57 8.78 13.32 -11.83
CA ALA A 57 9.90 14.11 -11.34
C ALA A 57 10.96 13.23 -10.66
N MET A 58 10.52 12.27 -9.85
CA MET A 58 11.39 11.33 -9.15
C MET A 58 12.17 10.42 -10.09
N LYS A 59 11.54 9.94 -11.17
CA LYS A 59 12.23 9.19 -12.23
C LYS A 59 13.34 10.02 -12.89
N ALA A 60 13.10 11.30 -13.13
CA ALA A 60 14.11 12.18 -13.73
C ALA A 60 15.30 12.42 -12.78
N LEU A 61 15.03 12.60 -11.48
CA LEU A 61 16.06 12.78 -10.45
C LEU A 61 16.90 11.51 -10.25
N GLU A 62 16.26 10.34 -10.20
CA GLU A 62 16.94 9.04 -10.16
C GLU A 62 17.85 8.84 -11.37
N ALA A 63 17.36 9.10 -12.59
CA ALA A 63 18.16 8.97 -13.81
C ALA A 63 19.38 9.90 -13.83
N ALA A 64 19.32 11.02 -13.08
CA ALA A 64 20.42 11.93 -12.88
C ALA A 64 21.33 11.57 -11.69
N GLY A 65 20.98 10.55 -10.89
CA GLY A 65 21.70 10.18 -9.66
C GLY A 65 21.52 11.21 -8.53
N ILE A 66 20.44 11.99 -8.54
CA ILE A 66 20.18 13.09 -7.61
C ILE A 66 19.13 12.67 -6.58
N MET A 67 19.49 12.79 -5.30
CA MET A 67 18.53 12.70 -4.19
C MET A 67 17.84 14.07 -4.01
N PRO A 68 16.49 14.15 -3.98
CA PRO A 68 15.81 15.40 -3.69
C PRO A 68 16.22 15.97 -2.32
N ASN A 69 16.40 17.28 -2.22
CA ASN A 69 16.82 17.95 -0.98
C ASN A 69 15.88 17.65 0.20
N GLU A 70 14.57 17.56 -0.05
CA GLU A 70 13.56 17.20 0.95
C GLU A 70 13.82 15.83 1.56
N PHE A 71 14.38 14.88 0.79
CA PHE A 71 14.65 13.53 1.26
C PHE A 71 16.02 13.41 1.92
N SER A 72 17.00 14.18 1.47
CA SER A 72 18.33 14.27 2.10
C SER A 72 18.25 14.78 3.54
N ALA A 73 17.18 15.49 3.91
CA ALA A 73 16.93 15.96 5.27
C ALA A 73 16.27 14.90 6.18
N ILE A 74 15.86 13.74 5.64
CA ILE A 74 15.20 12.67 6.40
C ILE A 74 16.27 11.79 7.07
N PRO A 75 16.32 11.73 8.42
CA PRO A 75 17.35 10.95 9.11
C PRO A 75 17.36 9.46 8.75
N GLU A 76 16.19 8.86 8.51
CA GLU A 76 16.06 7.46 8.10
C GLU A 76 16.71 7.15 6.75
N LEU A 77 16.86 8.15 5.89
CA LEU A 77 17.46 8.00 4.57
C LEU A 77 18.95 8.33 4.54
N ALA A 78 19.59 8.52 5.71
CA ALA A 78 21.02 8.73 5.79
C ALA A 78 21.80 7.54 5.16
N GLY A 79 22.49 7.81 4.04
CA GLY A 79 23.22 6.80 3.28
C GLY A 79 22.37 5.95 2.34
N PHE A 80 21.08 6.27 2.20
CA PHE A 80 20.20 5.67 1.19
C PHE A 80 20.18 6.52 -0.09
N ALA A 81 19.95 5.86 -1.21
CA ALA A 81 19.66 6.47 -2.51
C ALA A 81 18.31 5.98 -3.03
N LEU A 82 17.83 6.56 -4.14
CA LEU A 82 16.67 6.02 -4.86
C LEU A 82 17.01 4.64 -5.43
N ALA A 83 16.12 3.66 -5.22
CA ALA A 83 16.28 2.32 -5.77
C ALA A 83 15.88 2.26 -7.24
N ASP A 84 16.41 1.27 -7.95
CA ASP A 84 16.05 0.99 -9.35
C ASP A 84 14.55 0.67 -9.49
N ARG A 85 13.92 1.22 -10.53
CA ARG A 85 12.53 0.96 -10.96
C ARG A 85 12.20 -0.49 -11.31
N VAL A 86 13.15 -1.43 -11.34
CA VAL A 86 12.83 -2.87 -11.41
C VAL A 86 11.85 -3.29 -10.30
N LEU A 87 11.97 -2.70 -9.10
CA LEU A 87 11.07 -2.96 -7.97
C LEU A 87 9.94 -1.92 -7.85
N VAL A 88 10.09 -0.74 -8.46
CA VAL A 88 9.14 0.38 -8.32
C VAL A 88 8.33 0.60 -9.60
N GLY A 89 7.01 0.41 -9.51
CA GLY A 89 6.09 0.62 -10.62
C GLY A 89 5.50 -0.67 -11.25
N PRO A 90 6.24 -1.77 -11.39
CA PRO A 90 5.67 -3.07 -11.71
C PRO A 90 4.72 -3.58 -10.61
N THR A 91 3.83 -4.50 -10.97
CA THR A 91 3.05 -5.25 -9.96
C THR A 91 3.89 -6.41 -9.45
N LEU A 92 4.29 -6.31 -8.18
CA LEU A 92 4.98 -7.36 -7.44
C LEU A 92 3.98 -8.31 -6.77
N ARG A 93 4.47 -9.50 -6.42
CA ARG A 93 3.71 -10.54 -5.73
C ARG A 93 4.62 -11.37 -4.84
N LEU A 94 4.03 -12.09 -3.88
CA LEU A 94 4.75 -13.08 -3.08
C LEU A 94 5.41 -14.13 -3.97
N GLN A 95 6.53 -14.69 -3.53
CA GLN A 95 7.05 -15.92 -4.10
C GLN A 95 6.07 -17.07 -3.84
N PRO A 96 6.02 -18.09 -4.73
CA PRO A 96 5.13 -19.23 -4.58
C PRO A 96 5.21 -19.92 -3.21
N ALA A 97 6.39 -19.96 -2.59
CA ALA A 97 6.60 -20.56 -1.27
C ALA A 97 5.81 -19.86 -0.15
N ASP A 98 5.49 -18.57 -0.32
CA ASP A 98 4.76 -17.76 0.65
C ASP A 98 3.29 -17.53 0.27
N HIS A 99 2.80 -18.19 -0.78
CA HIS A 99 1.38 -18.15 -1.11
C HIS A 99 0.53 -18.66 0.06
N ILE A 100 -0.65 -18.07 0.24
CA ILE A 100 -1.64 -18.61 1.15
C ILE A 100 -2.32 -19.77 0.44
N VAL A 101 -2.12 -20.99 0.95
CA VAL A 101 -2.70 -22.21 0.39
C VAL A 101 -3.83 -22.70 1.29
N LEU A 102 -5.05 -22.71 0.76
CA LEU A 102 -6.24 -23.17 1.47
C LEU A 102 -7.13 -24.00 0.54
N THR A 103 -7.59 -25.15 1.03
CA THR A 103 -8.48 -26.07 0.30
C THR A 103 -8.01 -26.39 -1.13
N GLY A 104 -6.71 -26.60 -1.31
CA GLY A 104 -6.10 -26.89 -2.63
C GLY A 104 -6.04 -25.69 -3.59
N SER A 105 -6.37 -24.48 -3.15
CA SER A 105 -6.27 -23.24 -3.92
C SER A 105 -5.19 -22.33 -3.37
N GLU A 106 -4.50 -21.64 -4.28
CA GLU A 106 -3.45 -20.67 -3.95
C GLU A 106 -3.90 -19.23 -4.10
N PHE A 107 -3.47 -18.41 -3.15
CA PHE A 107 -3.74 -16.99 -3.08
C PHE A 107 -2.43 -16.24 -2.89
N THR A 108 -2.21 -15.18 -3.66
CA THR A 108 -1.03 -14.32 -3.54
C THR A 108 -1.43 -12.90 -3.22
N LEU A 109 -0.68 -12.27 -2.31
CA LEU A 109 -0.71 -10.82 -2.16
C LEU A 109 0.04 -10.19 -3.34
N THR A 110 -0.53 -9.13 -3.89
CA THR A 110 0.05 -8.33 -4.98
C THR A 110 0.05 -6.86 -4.61
N GLY A 111 1.01 -6.10 -5.14
CA GLY A 111 1.15 -4.68 -4.84
C GLY A 111 2.00 -3.96 -5.88
N LYS A 112 1.86 -2.64 -5.93
CA LYS A 112 2.67 -1.77 -6.77
C LYS A 112 3.25 -0.69 -5.85
N LEU A 113 4.56 -0.71 -5.69
CA LEU A 113 5.29 0.29 -4.91
C LEU A 113 5.31 1.61 -5.66
N ASP A 114 5.18 2.71 -4.91
CA ASP A 114 5.32 4.05 -5.44
C ASP A 114 6.77 4.55 -5.38
N GLU A 115 7.47 4.29 -4.26
CA GLU A 115 8.90 4.56 -4.15
C GLU A 115 9.62 3.56 -3.24
N LEU A 116 10.92 3.39 -3.49
CA LEU A 116 11.80 2.53 -2.70
C LEU A 116 13.18 3.18 -2.60
N PHE A 117 13.74 3.18 -1.41
CA PHE A 117 15.12 3.62 -1.18
C PHE A 117 16.00 2.41 -0.94
N ILE A 118 17.25 2.46 -1.41
CA ILE A 118 18.24 1.41 -1.27
C ILE A 118 19.50 1.94 -0.59
N LYS A 119 20.04 1.16 0.33
CA LYS A 119 21.39 1.31 0.84
C LYS A 119 22.18 0.08 0.44
N ASN A 120 23.13 0.28 -0.46
CA ASN A 120 23.94 -0.82 -0.99
C ASN A 120 24.79 -1.43 0.13
N GLY A 121 24.69 -2.74 0.25
CA GLY A 121 25.54 -3.51 1.14
C GLY A 121 26.99 -3.56 0.64
N SER A 122 27.91 -3.89 1.54
CA SER A 122 29.32 -4.12 1.17
C SER A 122 29.89 -5.27 2.00
N GLY A 123 30.91 -5.95 1.48
CA GLY A 123 31.59 -7.03 2.21
C GLY A 123 30.68 -8.21 2.58
N GLY A 124 29.69 -8.54 1.75
CA GLY A 124 28.75 -9.65 2.00
C GLY A 124 27.50 -9.27 2.81
N VAL A 125 27.38 -8.01 3.24
CA VAL A 125 26.12 -7.46 3.76
C VAL A 125 25.15 -7.28 2.59
N PRO A 126 23.89 -7.71 2.68
CA PRO A 126 22.90 -7.49 1.62
C PRO A 126 22.46 -6.03 1.54
N ASP A 127 21.90 -5.66 0.39
CA ASP A 127 21.26 -4.34 0.22
C ASP A 127 20.04 -4.21 1.14
N GLU A 128 19.93 -3.07 1.79
CA GLU A 128 18.80 -2.74 2.66
C GLU A 128 17.83 -1.80 1.95
N TYR A 129 16.53 -2.03 2.11
CA TYR A 129 15.49 -1.27 1.44
C TYR A 129 14.52 -0.59 2.42
N ILE A 130 14.17 0.68 2.15
CA ILE A 130 13.10 1.42 2.85
C ILE A 130 11.96 1.67 1.86
N ILE A 131 10.76 1.21 2.22
CA ILE A 131 9.54 1.43 1.44
C ILE A 131 9.06 2.87 1.65
N ALA A 132 8.66 3.54 0.57
CA ALA A 132 8.03 4.85 0.65
C ALA A 132 6.81 4.98 -0.27
N ASP A 133 5.87 5.84 0.12
CA ASP A 133 4.64 6.07 -0.62
C ASP A 133 4.17 7.53 -0.49
N TYR A 134 3.79 8.13 -1.62
CA TYR A 134 3.37 9.52 -1.69
C TYR A 134 1.94 9.67 -1.21
N LYS A 135 1.69 10.69 -0.38
CA LYS A 135 0.35 11.01 0.10
C LYS A 135 0.11 12.50 -0.01
N THR A 136 -1.02 12.89 -0.60
CA THR A 136 -1.51 14.26 -0.51
C THR A 136 -2.44 14.42 0.71
N LYS A 137 -2.22 15.46 1.50
CA LYS A 137 -3.02 15.81 2.68
C LYS A 137 -3.60 17.22 2.52
N ARG A 138 -4.70 17.47 3.24
CA ARG A 138 -5.43 18.74 3.14
C ARG A 138 -4.67 19.94 3.72
N SER A 139 -3.92 19.74 4.80
CA SER A 139 -3.21 20.79 5.52
C SER A 139 -2.20 20.19 6.50
N LEU A 140 -1.35 21.03 7.10
CA LEU A 140 -0.42 20.62 8.17
C LEU A 140 -1.12 19.82 9.26
N LYS A 141 -2.27 20.29 9.79
CA LYS A 141 -3.04 19.56 10.83
C LYS A 141 -3.39 18.11 10.42
N HIS A 142 -3.73 17.89 9.15
CA HIS A 142 -4.12 16.57 8.65
C HIS A 142 -2.89 15.70 8.32
N ALA A 143 -1.79 16.35 7.97
CA ALA A 143 -0.52 15.70 7.74
C ALA A 143 0.14 15.29 9.07
N SER A 144 0.01 16.10 10.14
CA SER A 144 0.50 15.78 11.49
C SER A 144 -0.41 14.82 12.28
N SER A 145 -1.54 14.39 11.71
CA SER A 145 -2.39 13.36 12.32
C SER A 145 -1.79 11.98 12.05
N PRO A 146 -1.97 10.99 12.95
CA PRO A 146 -1.47 9.64 12.72
C PRO A 146 -1.85 9.09 11.34
N PRO A 147 -0.95 8.33 10.68
CA PRO A 147 -1.25 7.68 9.41
C PRO A 147 -2.58 6.94 9.44
N HIS A 148 -3.38 7.11 8.41
CA HIS A 148 -4.62 6.36 8.27
C HIS A 148 -4.29 4.86 8.18
N GLU A 149 -5.02 4.01 8.91
CA GLU A 149 -4.79 2.56 8.96
C GLU A 149 -4.74 1.88 7.59
N ALA A 150 -5.40 2.46 6.59
CA ALA A 150 -5.30 1.98 5.21
C ALA A 150 -3.88 2.11 4.63
N TYR A 151 -3.18 3.19 4.93
CA TYR A 151 -1.80 3.42 4.50
C TYR A 151 -0.83 2.55 5.29
N VAL A 152 -1.02 2.43 6.61
CA VAL A 152 -0.22 1.51 7.45
C VAL A 152 -0.30 0.07 6.93
N ARG A 153 -1.51 -0.42 6.67
CA ARG A 153 -1.74 -1.75 6.10
C ARG A 153 -1.12 -1.89 4.71
N GLN A 154 -1.18 -0.86 3.87
CA GLN A 154 -0.54 -0.84 2.57
C GLN A 154 0.97 -1.05 2.68
N MET A 155 1.64 -0.30 3.57
CA MET A 155 3.08 -0.41 3.75
C MET A 155 3.49 -1.79 4.28
N ARG A 156 2.74 -2.34 5.23
CA ARG A 156 2.97 -3.71 5.75
C ARG A 156 2.79 -4.79 4.68
N CYS A 157 1.77 -4.66 3.82
CA CYS A 157 1.61 -5.55 2.69
C CYS A 157 2.82 -5.50 1.73
N TYR A 158 3.34 -4.31 1.45
CA TYR A 158 4.51 -4.14 0.60
C TYR A 158 5.78 -4.74 1.23
N ALA A 159 5.97 -4.57 2.54
CA ALA A 159 7.07 -5.19 3.28
C ALA A 159 7.00 -6.72 3.22
N MET A 160 5.81 -7.31 3.37
CA MET A 160 5.61 -8.75 3.20
C MET A 160 5.99 -9.23 1.79
N ILE A 161 5.61 -8.48 0.75
CA ILE A 161 5.97 -8.81 -0.65
C ILE A 161 7.49 -8.77 -0.84
N LEU A 162 8.16 -7.68 -0.45
CA LEU A 162 9.60 -7.54 -0.66
C LEU A 162 10.41 -8.57 0.15
N ARG A 163 10.03 -8.86 1.39
CA ARG A 163 10.67 -9.92 2.19
C ARG A 163 10.48 -11.31 1.58
N SER A 164 9.31 -11.59 1.03
CA SER A 164 9.05 -12.84 0.28
C SER A 164 9.94 -12.96 -0.96
N LEU A 165 10.34 -11.84 -1.57
CA LEU A 165 11.33 -11.82 -2.66
C LEU A 165 12.78 -12.00 -2.18
N GLY A 166 13.01 -12.17 -0.88
CA GLY A 166 14.35 -12.36 -0.29
C GLY A 166 15.10 -11.06 0.00
N LEU A 167 14.43 -9.91 -0.05
CA LEU A 167 15.06 -8.60 0.16
C LEU A 167 15.11 -8.24 1.65
N LEU A 168 16.20 -7.60 2.10
CA LEU A 168 16.30 -7.04 3.44
C LEU A 168 15.53 -5.72 3.50
N VAL A 169 14.37 -5.75 4.14
CA VAL A 169 13.49 -4.58 4.30
C VAL A 169 13.67 -4.00 5.68
N ASN A 170 13.99 -2.72 5.77
CA ASN A 170 14.04 -1.97 7.01
C ASN A 170 12.67 -2.01 7.71
N ASP A 171 12.69 -2.05 9.04
CA ASP A 171 11.45 -2.14 9.83
C ASP A 171 10.65 -0.82 9.85
N THR A 172 11.19 0.25 9.28
CA THR A 172 10.50 1.53 9.06
C THR A 172 10.21 1.75 7.58
N ALA A 173 8.95 2.01 7.27
CA ALA A 173 8.51 2.57 5.99
C ALA A 173 8.13 4.05 6.16
N LEU A 174 8.15 4.81 5.06
CA LEU A 174 7.91 6.25 5.06
C LEU A 174 6.65 6.61 4.27
N LEU A 175 5.79 7.44 4.85
CA LEU A 175 4.74 8.12 4.10
C LEU A 175 5.20 9.56 3.83
N LEU A 176 5.35 9.87 2.55
CA LEU A 176 5.83 11.14 2.03
C LEU A 176 4.62 12.06 1.84
N ASN A 177 4.28 12.82 2.89
CA ASN A 177 3.05 13.62 2.94
C ASN A 177 3.27 15.02 2.39
N TYR A 178 2.62 15.32 1.27
CA TYR A 178 2.56 16.65 0.67
C TYR A 178 1.25 17.36 1.05
N TYR A 179 1.32 18.62 1.43
CA TYR A 179 0.13 19.42 1.78
C TYR A 179 0.27 20.88 1.38
N PRO A 180 -0.82 21.57 0.99
CA PRO A 180 -0.75 22.98 0.69
C PRO A 180 -0.48 23.78 1.97
N SER A 181 0.38 24.80 1.87
CA SER A 181 0.69 25.69 2.98
C SER A 181 0.73 27.16 2.57
N GLU A 182 0.21 28.02 3.43
CA GLU A 182 0.23 29.47 3.23
C GLU A 182 1.64 30.05 3.37
N SER A 183 2.50 29.48 4.23
CA SER A 183 3.92 29.85 4.32
C SER A 183 4.71 29.55 3.06
N ALA A 184 4.15 28.72 2.17
CA ALA A 184 4.76 28.43 0.89
C ALA A 184 4.44 29.52 -0.15
N ILE A 185 3.44 30.37 0.07
CA ILE A 185 3.09 31.47 -0.83
C ILE A 185 4.24 32.48 -0.89
N LYS A 186 4.88 32.59 -2.06
CA LYS A 186 5.91 33.60 -2.34
C LYS A 186 5.36 34.65 -3.29
N ASP A 187 5.21 35.87 -2.77
CA ASP A 187 4.89 37.19 -3.36
C ASP A 187 3.83 37.30 -4.48
N GLU A 188 3.67 36.38 -5.42
CA GLU A 188 2.56 36.35 -6.36
C GLU A 188 2.12 34.91 -6.67
N VAL A 189 0.91 34.59 -6.21
CA VAL A 189 -0.03 33.55 -6.70
C VAL A 189 0.54 32.13 -6.83
N HIS A 190 0.40 31.36 -5.74
CA HIS A 190 -0.17 29.99 -5.62
C HIS A 190 0.41 29.33 -4.36
N PRO A 191 -0.40 28.66 -3.51
CA PRO A 191 0.15 27.89 -2.39
C PRO A 191 0.98 26.72 -2.93
N TYR A 192 2.26 26.65 -2.55
CA TYR A 192 3.08 25.47 -2.84
C TYR A 192 2.77 24.35 -1.85
N LEU A 193 3.23 23.15 -2.19
CA LEU A 193 3.18 22.00 -1.30
C LEU A 193 4.37 22.07 -0.33
N GLU A 194 4.08 21.91 0.95
CA GLU A 194 5.06 21.54 1.96
C GLU A 194 5.06 20.02 2.15
N PHE A 195 6.09 19.54 2.85
CA PHE A 195 6.43 18.13 2.96
C PHE A 195 6.63 17.74 4.43
N LEU A 196 6.06 16.62 4.84
CA LEU A 196 6.41 15.95 6.08
C LEU A 196 6.42 14.43 5.92
N VAL A 197 7.10 13.76 6.84
CA VAL A 197 7.27 12.30 6.79
C VAL A 197 6.63 11.67 8.00
N ASP A 198 5.73 10.72 7.77
CA ASP A 198 5.32 9.79 8.81
C ASP A 198 6.12 8.50 8.69
N LYS A 199 6.45 7.93 9.86
CA LYS A 199 7.11 6.63 9.96
C LYS A 199 6.05 5.56 10.23
N VAL A 200 6.16 4.44 9.54
CA VAL A 200 5.29 3.28 9.71
C VAL A 200 6.13 2.09 10.11
N ASP A 201 5.82 1.50 11.26
CA ASP A 201 6.39 0.22 11.68
C ASP A 201 5.86 -0.90 10.78
N VAL A 202 6.80 -1.47 10.02
CA VAL A 202 6.62 -2.60 9.12
C VAL A 202 7.48 -3.79 9.54
N SER A 203 7.95 -3.86 10.78
CA SER A 203 8.63 -5.04 11.34
C SER A 203 7.82 -6.33 11.13
N PRO A 204 8.46 -7.51 11.13
CA PRO A 204 7.74 -8.79 10.98
C PRO A 204 6.59 -8.95 11.98
N SER A 205 6.79 -8.55 13.24
CA SER A 205 5.75 -8.57 14.27
C SER A 205 4.58 -7.63 13.92
N ALA A 206 4.86 -6.40 13.47
CA ALA A 206 3.86 -5.45 13.03
C ALA A 206 3.05 -5.92 11.79
N CYS A 207 3.62 -6.78 10.96
CA CYS A 207 2.95 -7.38 9.80
C CYS A 207 1.99 -8.54 10.16
N THR A 208 2.12 -9.12 11.36
CA THR A 208 1.35 -10.31 11.78
C THR A 208 -0.17 -10.11 11.69
N PRO A 209 -0.76 -8.98 12.15
CA PRO A 209 -2.20 -8.77 12.03
C PRO A 209 -2.68 -8.65 10.57
N VAL A 210 -1.84 -8.15 9.67
CA VAL A 210 -2.16 -8.06 8.23
C VAL A 210 -2.19 -9.47 7.62
N GLN A 211 -1.21 -10.31 7.94
CA GLN A 211 -1.17 -11.71 7.51
C GLN A 211 -2.38 -12.49 8.01
N GLN A 212 -2.76 -12.34 9.28
CA GLN A 212 -3.95 -12.97 9.84
C GLN A 212 -5.23 -12.54 9.12
N ASN A 213 -5.38 -11.24 8.83
CA ASN A 213 -6.53 -10.73 8.09
C ASN A 213 -6.58 -11.23 6.64
N LEU A 214 -5.42 -11.42 5.98
CA LEU A 214 -5.38 -12.06 4.64
C LEU A 214 -5.89 -13.49 4.70
N VAL A 215 -5.46 -14.28 5.69
CA VAL A 215 -5.92 -15.66 5.87
C VAL A 215 -7.43 -15.69 6.18
N LEU A 216 -7.92 -14.80 7.06
CA LEU A 216 -9.35 -14.68 7.35
C LEU A 216 -10.16 -14.30 6.10
N MET A 217 -9.69 -13.33 5.34
CA MET A 217 -10.29 -12.92 4.07
C MET A 217 -10.43 -14.11 3.12
N VAL A 218 -9.36 -14.88 2.90
CA VAL A 218 -9.38 -16.06 2.02
C VAL A 218 -10.37 -17.12 2.53
N LYS A 219 -10.37 -17.42 3.84
CA LYS A 219 -11.34 -18.36 4.44
C LYS A 219 -12.77 -17.91 4.19
N SER A 220 -13.08 -16.63 4.41
CA SER A 220 -14.43 -16.10 4.19
C SER A 220 -14.84 -16.09 2.72
N VAL A 221 -13.90 -15.87 1.79
CA VAL A 221 -14.14 -15.99 0.35
C VAL A 221 -14.53 -17.41 -0.05
N LEU A 222 -13.77 -18.40 0.42
CA LEU A 222 -14.04 -19.80 0.13
C LEU A 222 -15.39 -20.23 0.71
N GLN A 223 -15.67 -19.86 1.96
CA GLN A 223 -16.96 -20.14 2.61
C GLN A 223 -18.13 -19.51 1.86
N ALA A 224 -18.04 -18.22 1.53
CA ALA A 224 -19.11 -17.51 0.85
C ALA A 224 -19.35 -18.01 -0.58
N THR A 225 -18.28 -18.46 -1.26
CA THR A 225 -18.38 -19.08 -2.59
C THR A 225 -19.06 -20.44 -2.52
N ALA A 226 -18.75 -21.24 -1.51
CA ALA A 226 -19.38 -22.54 -1.30
C ALA A 226 -20.87 -22.41 -0.91
N SER A 227 -21.23 -21.43 -0.06
CA SER A 227 -22.62 -21.21 0.35
C SER A 227 -23.45 -20.38 -0.63
N GLY A 228 -22.80 -19.69 -1.58
CA GLY A 228 -23.46 -18.71 -2.45
C GLY A 228 -23.95 -17.46 -1.71
N SER A 229 -23.51 -17.23 -0.47
CA SER A 229 -24.02 -16.16 0.39
C SER A 229 -22.92 -15.49 1.21
N PRO A 230 -22.96 -14.15 1.36
CA PRO A 230 -22.02 -13.43 2.22
C PRO A 230 -22.39 -13.62 3.70
N PRO A 231 -21.46 -13.34 4.64
CA PRO A 231 -21.78 -13.31 6.06
C PRO A 231 -22.81 -12.21 6.38
N PRO A 232 -23.42 -12.26 7.59
CA PRO A 232 -24.34 -11.23 8.06
C PRO A 232 -23.76 -9.81 7.95
N LYS A 233 -24.67 -8.84 7.78
CA LYS A 233 -24.31 -7.42 7.69
C LYS A 233 -23.52 -6.99 8.95
N LYS A 234 -22.49 -6.17 8.75
CA LYS A 234 -21.76 -5.53 9.86
C LYS A 234 -22.63 -4.40 10.44
N ALA A 235 -22.87 -4.40 11.75
CA ALA A 235 -23.85 -3.53 12.40
C ALA A 235 -23.58 -2.02 12.23
N ASP A 236 -22.31 -1.62 12.21
CA ASP A 236 -21.85 -0.24 12.05
C ASP A 236 -21.62 0.17 10.58
N CYS A 237 -21.92 -0.70 9.61
CA CYS A 237 -21.71 -0.38 8.21
C CYS A 237 -22.85 0.49 7.66
N SER A 238 -22.55 1.78 7.48
CA SER A 238 -23.48 2.78 6.93
C SER A 238 -24.20 2.30 5.67
N TRP A 239 -23.47 1.64 4.75
CA TRP A 239 -24.06 1.12 3.52
C TRP A 239 -24.97 -0.10 3.75
N CYS A 240 -24.58 -1.03 4.61
CA CYS A 240 -25.43 -2.17 4.96
C CYS A 240 -26.76 -1.72 5.59
N ASN A 241 -26.72 -0.63 6.37
CA ASN A 241 -27.86 -0.02 7.04
C ASN A 241 -28.72 0.81 6.08
N TYR A 242 -28.10 1.52 5.14
CA TYR A 242 -28.82 2.24 4.08
C TYR A 242 -29.66 1.31 3.19
N ARG A 243 -29.16 0.10 2.93
CA ARG A 243 -29.85 -0.92 2.11
C ARG A 243 -30.69 -1.90 2.94
N ALA A 244 -30.91 -1.62 4.23
CA ALA A 244 -31.66 -2.50 5.13
C ALA A 244 -33.17 -2.35 4.97
#